data_AF-A0A9P4YIJ8-F1
#
_entry.id   AF-A0A9P4YIJ8-F1
#
_cell.length_a   1.000
_cell.length_b   1.000
_cell.length_c   1.000
_cell.angle_alpha   90.00
_cell.angle_beta   90.00
_cell.angle_gamma   90.00
#
_symmetry.space_group_name_H-M   'P 1'
#
loop_
_entity.id
_entity.type
_entity.pdbx_description
1 polymer ?
#
loop_
_entity_poly.entity_id
_entity_poly.type
_entity_poly.pdbx_seq_one_letter_code
_entity_poly.pdbx_strand_id
1 'polypeptide(L)'
;MPVFKALQYSEALGSKIISLVSQVFNDGEPIIKGQLIQLFFEWEKVVGPKGGLCPLQFTEADIAAQDADQQKWEEGVQMKGDVLEALGGAENGWEGWSSHEDYDALTKKLAMVKEQFLEYMASNETERKAWEEAWPFRDD
;
A
#
# COMPACT_ATOMS: atom_id res chain seq x y z
N MET A 1 -3.61 -7.35 32.74
CA MET A 1 -2.85 -7.56 31.48
C MET A 1 -3.70 -7.22 30.26
N PRO A 2 -3.77 -5.95 29.85
CA PRO A 2 -4.46 -5.54 28.62
C PRO A 2 -3.70 -5.98 27.35
N VAL A 3 -2.36 -5.93 27.35
CA VAL A 3 -1.53 -6.32 26.20
C VAL A 3 -1.68 -7.79 25.81
N PHE A 4 -1.71 -8.71 26.79
CA PHE A 4 -1.92 -10.14 26.53
C PHE A 4 -3.31 -10.42 25.91
N LYS A 5 -4.35 -9.70 26.36
CA LYS A 5 -5.69 -9.82 25.77
C LYS A 5 -5.75 -9.23 24.36
N ALA A 6 -5.02 -8.15 24.08
CA ALA A 6 -4.90 -7.58 22.74
C ALA A 6 -4.22 -8.56 21.76
N LEU A 7 -3.14 -9.22 22.19
CA LEU A 7 -2.46 -10.27 21.42
C LEU A 7 -3.35 -11.50 21.18
N GLN A 8 -4.20 -11.86 22.14
CA GLN A 8 -5.18 -12.93 21.92
C GLN A 8 -6.29 -12.51 20.94
N TYR A 9 -6.65 -11.23 20.91
CA TYR A 9 -7.65 -10.71 19.99
C TYR A 9 -7.14 -10.62 18.54
N SER A 10 -5.85 -10.31 18.33
CA SER A 10 -5.25 -10.36 16.98
C SER A 10 -5.28 -11.76 16.36
N GLU A 11 -5.35 -12.80 17.20
CA GLU A 11 -5.48 -14.19 16.75
C GLU A 11 -6.92 -14.61 16.40
N ALA A 12 -7.93 -13.84 16.82
CA ALA A 12 -9.32 -14.12 16.52
C ALA A 12 -9.62 -13.93 15.03
N LEU A 13 -10.49 -14.80 14.48
CA LEU A 13 -10.87 -14.78 13.07
C LEU A 13 -11.38 -13.40 12.62
N GLY A 14 -12.18 -12.73 13.45
CA GLY A 14 -12.66 -11.38 13.15
C GLY A 14 -11.53 -10.36 12.96
N SER A 15 -10.50 -10.41 13.80
CA SER A 15 -9.33 -9.53 13.66
C SER A 15 -8.53 -9.86 12.40
N LYS A 16 -8.35 -11.15 12.08
CA LYS A 16 -7.66 -11.60 10.87
C LYS A 16 -8.37 -11.16 9.59
N ILE A 17 -9.71 -11.24 9.56
CA ILE A 17 -10.52 -10.75 8.44
C ILE A 17 -10.37 -9.23 8.28
N ILE A 18 -10.45 -8.48 9.38
CA ILE A 18 -10.25 -7.01 9.34
C ILE A 18 -8.86 -6.67 8.82
N SER A 19 -7.81 -7.33 9.32
CA SER A 19 -6.44 -7.12 8.85
C SER A 19 -6.28 -7.41 7.37
N LEU A 20 -6.85 -8.52 6.88
CA LEU A 20 -6.84 -8.85 5.46
C LEU A 20 -7.54 -7.76 4.64
N VAL A 21 -8.76 -7.35 5.04
CA VAL A 21 -9.50 -6.28 4.36
C VAL A 21 -8.70 -4.99 4.33
N SER A 22 -8.06 -4.61 5.44
CA SER A 22 -7.20 -3.43 5.49
C SER A 22 -6.01 -3.53 4.53
N GLN A 23 -5.35 -4.68 4.45
CA GLN A 23 -4.24 -4.89 3.50
C GLN A 23 -4.72 -4.82 2.05
N VAL A 24 -5.83 -5.48 1.71
CA VAL A 24 -6.43 -5.40 0.36
C VAL A 24 -6.74 -3.94 0.00
N PHE A 25 -7.32 -3.19 0.93
CA PHE A 25 -7.80 -1.84 0.67
C PHE A 25 -6.65 -0.82 0.57
N ASN A 26 -5.65 -0.92 1.44
CA ASN A 26 -4.55 0.04 1.50
C ASN A 26 -3.45 -0.27 0.48
N ASP A 27 -3.10 -1.55 0.34
CA ASP A 27 -1.93 -2.00 -0.41
C ASP A 27 -2.33 -2.69 -1.73
N GLY A 28 -3.60 -3.07 -1.89
CA GLY A 28 -4.11 -3.67 -3.12
C GLY A 28 -3.83 -5.17 -3.24
N GLU A 29 -4.26 -5.72 -4.38
CA GLU A 29 -4.10 -7.12 -4.75
C GLU A 29 -2.63 -7.60 -4.87
N PRO A 30 -1.66 -6.81 -5.37
CA PRO A 30 -0.29 -7.28 -5.60
C PRO A 30 0.38 -7.91 -4.37
N ILE A 31 0.18 -7.30 -3.19
CA ILE A 31 0.74 -7.79 -1.93
C ILE A 31 0.19 -9.17 -1.55
N ILE A 32 -1.12 -9.36 -1.70
CA ILE A 32 -1.79 -10.62 -1.34
C ILE A 32 -1.39 -11.71 -2.31
N LYS A 33 -1.33 -11.38 -3.61
CA LYS A 33 -0.85 -12.33 -4.62
C LYS A 33 0.59 -12.77 -4.33
N GLY A 34 1.47 -11.86 -3.95
CA GLY A 34 2.83 -12.18 -3.51
C GLY A 34 2.87 -13.10 -2.30
N GLN A 35 2.05 -12.83 -1.28
CA GLN A 35 1.93 -13.70 -0.10
C GLN A 35 1.41 -15.10 -0.44
N LEU A 36 0.45 -15.22 -1.37
CA LEU A 36 -0.09 -16.51 -1.82
C LEU A 36 0.94 -17.30 -2.64
N ILE A 37 1.74 -16.62 -3.47
CA ILE A 37 2.86 -17.24 -4.19
C ILE A 37 3.94 -17.72 -3.21
N GLN A 38 4.28 -16.92 -2.20
CA GLN A 38 5.20 -17.34 -1.15
C GLN A 38 4.66 -18.55 -0.37
N LEU A 39 3.37 -18.54 -0.02
CA LEU A 39 2.72 -19.68 0.62
C LEU A 39 2.76 -20.94 -0.25
N PHE A 40 2.62 -20.81 -1.57
CA PHE A 40 2.78 -21.92 -2.49
C PHE A 40 4.20 -22.53 -2.41
N PHE A 41 5.25 -21.70 -2.41
CA PHE A 41 6.63 -22.18 -2.28
C PHE A 41 6.96 -22.74 -0.88
N GLU A 42 6.33 -22.22 0.16
CA GLU A 42 6.58 -22.61 1.55
C GLU A 42 5.57 -23.62 2.10
N TRP A 43 4.68 -24.14 1.26
CA TRP A 43 3.52 -24.94 1.67
C TRP A 43 3.90 -26.07 2.65
N GLU A 44 4.88 -26.89 2.32
CA GLU A 44 5.33 -28.01 3.16
C GLU A 44 5.77 -27.57 4.57
N LYS A 45 6.38 -26.39 4.69
CA LYS A 45 6.78 -25.82 5.99
C LYS A 45 5.57 -25.39 6.81
N VAL A 46 4.54 -24.86 6.15
CA VAL A 46 3.32 -24.35 6.78
C VAL A 46 2.41 -25.49 7.26
N VAL A 47 2.20 -26.52 6.43
CA VAL A 47 1.29 -27.63 6.77
C VAL A 47 1.95 -28.80 7.49
N GLY A 48 3.29 -28.88 7.45
CA GLY A 48 4.08 -29.91 8.09
C GLY A 48 3.94 -31.30 7.46
N PRO A 49 4.57 -32.33 8.05
CA PRO A 49 4.70 -33.66 7.43
C PRO A 49 3.40 -34.43 7.18
N LYS A 50 2.30 -34.02 7.83
CA LYS A 50 0.96 -34.61 7.65
C LYS A 50 0.06 -33.75 6.77
N GLY A 51 0.58 -32.65 6.23
CA GLY A 51 -0.14 -31.77 5.35
C GLY A 51 -0.41 -32.39 3.99
N GLY A 52 -1.56 -32.05 3.40
CA GLY A 52 -1.90 -32.46 2.04
C GLY A 52 -1.11 -31.69 0.97
N LEU A 53 -1.41 -31.98 -0.30
CA LEU A 53 -0.87 -31.22 -1.44
C LEU A 53 -1.31 -29.75 -1.39
N CYS A 54 -0.47 -28.86 -1.92
CA CYS A 54 -0.80 -27.44 -1.99
C CYS A 54 -2.02 -27.22 -2.91
N PRO A 55 -3.07 -26.52 -2.45
CA PRO A 55 -4.23 -26.23 -3.29
C PRO A 55 -3.99 -25.06 -4.25
N LEU A 56 -2.91 -24.30 -4.05
CA LEU A 56 -2.54 -23.16 -4.89
C LEU A 56 -1.70 -23.65 -6.07
N GLN A 57 -1.89 -23.02 -7.23
CA GLN A 57 -1.10 -23.27 -8.43
C GLN A 57 -0.81 -21.95 -9.12
N PHE A 58 0.45 -21.75 -9.50
CA PHE A 58 0.91 -20.58 -10.23
C PHE A 58 1.78 -21.02 -11.39
N THR A 59 1.63 -20.36 -12.53
CA THR A 59 2.52 -20.51 -13.67
C THR A 59 3.72 -19.58 -13.54
N GLU A 60 4.79 -19.83 -14.30
CA GLU A 60 5.93 -18.92 -14.39
C GLU A 60 5.51 -17.50 -14.83
N ALA A 61 4.50 -17.42 -15.70
CA ALA A 61 3.93 -16.14 -16.13
C ALA A 61 3.20 -15.41 -14.99
N ASP A 62 2.49 -16.13 -14.12
CA ASP A 62 1.81 -15.54 -12.97
C ASP A 62 2.80 -14.92 -11.98
N ILE A 63 3.93 -15.59 -11.77
CA ILE A 63 5.01 -15.15 -10.88
C ILE A 63 5.68 -13.91 -11.47
N ALA A 64 6.09 -13.97 -12.75
CA ALA A 64 6.73 -12.82 -13.41
C ALA A 64 5.82 -11.58 -13.45
N ALA A 65 4.52 -11.78 -13.66
CA ALA A 65 3.55 -10.68 -13.59
C ALA A 65 3.46 -10.09 -12.18
N GLN A 66 3.44 -10.95 -11.15
CA GLN A 66 3.39 -10.48 -9.77
C GLN A 66 4.68 -9.74 -9.37
N ASP A 67 5.85 -10.18 -9.80
CA ASP A 67 7.12 -9.48 -9.55
C ASP A 67 7.09 -8.05 -10.14
N ALA A 68 6.59 -7.92 -11.38
CA ALA A 68 6.46 -6.61 -12.04
C ALA A 68 5.44 -5.69 -11.34
N ASP A 69 4.31 -6.25 -10.88
CA ASP A 69 3.29 -5.49 -10.18
C ASP A 69 3.75 -5.09 -8.76
N GLN A 70 4.48 -5.97 -8.07
CA GLN A 70 5.12 -5.70 -6.79
C GLN A 70 6.12 -4.54 -6.91
N GLN A 71 6.98 -4.56 -7.92
CA GLN A 71 7.94 -3.49 -8.15
C GLN A 71 7.24 -2.14 -8.35
N LYS A 72 6.21 -2.09 -9.21
CA LYS A 72 5.43 -0.85 -9.43
C LYS A 72 4.73 -0.38 -8.15
N TRP A 73 4.24 -1.30 -7.34
CA TRP A 73 3.63 -0.98 -6.06
C TRP A 73 4.66 -0.36 -5.10
N GLU A 74 5.85 -0.93 -4.99
CA GLU A 74 6.94 -0.41 -4.14
C GLU A 74 7.36 1.00 -4.58
N GLU A 75 7.54 1.20 -5.89
CA GLU A 75 7.83 2.53 -6.46
C GLU A 75 6.70 3.52 -6.14
N GLY A 76 5.44 3.12 -6.28
CA GLY A 76 4.26 3.92 -5.95
C GLY A 76 4.19 4.32 -4.48
N VAL A 77 4.44 3.37 -3.57
CA VAL A 77 4.48 3.63 -2.13
C VAL A 77 5.60 4.58 -1.76
N GLN A 78 6.79 4.42 -2.36
CA GLN A 78 7.90 5.34 -2.15
C GLN A 78 7.55 6.76 -2.61
N MET A 79 7.00 6.91 -3.82
CA MET A 79 6.55 8.21 -4.34
C MET A 79 5.52 8.88 -3.43
N LYS A 80 4.54 8.12 -2.93
CA LYS A 80 3.56 8.62 -1.96
C LYS A 80 4.25 9.05 -0.66
N GLY A 81 5.21 8.27 -0.17
CA GLY A 81 6.01 8.59 1.01
C GLY A 81 6.76 9.91 0.86
N ASP A 82 7.41 10.14 -0.28
CA ASP A 82 8.15 11.36 -0.56
C ASP A 82 7.24 12.60 -0.58
N VAL A 83 6.04 12.48 -1.16
CA VAL A 83 5.02 13.56 -1.13
C VAL A 83 4.58 13.87 0.31
N LEU A 84 4.29 12.84 1.11
CA LEU A 84 3.87 13.02 2.50
C LEU A 84 5.00 13.62 3.36
N GLU A 85 6.24 13.22 3.14
CA GLU A 85 7.40 13.79 3.82
C GLU A 85 7.56 15.26 3.47
N ALA A 86 7.44 15.63 2.19
CA ALA A 86 7.46 17.03 1.76
C ALA A 86 6.35 17.86 2.43
N LEU A 87 5.19 17.26 2.71
CA LEU A 87 4.06 17.90 3.41
C LEU A 87 4.29 18.10 4.91
N GLY A 88 5.26 17.43 5.52
CA GLY A 88 5.56 17.52 6.95
C GLY A 88 5.54 16.16 7.67
N GLY A 89 5.62 15.06 6.93
CA GLY A 89 5.84 13.72 7.46
C GLY A 89 4.72 13.24 8.37
N ALA A 90 5.10 12.56 9.47
CA ALA A 90 4.17 11.95 10.41
C ALA A 90 3.19 12.95 11.05
N GLU A 91 3.59 14.20 11.24
CA GLU A 91 2.78 15.21 11.93
C GLU A 91 1.62 15.74 11.07
N ASN A 92 1.76 15.73 9.74
CA ASN A 92 0.82 16.39 8.83
C ASN A 92 0.33 15.52 7.66
N GLY A 93 0.92 14.35 7.41
CA GLY A 93 0.69 13.57 6.18
C GLY A 93 0.08 12.19 6.38
N TRP A 94 0.52 11.43 7.40
CA TRP A 94 0.14 10.01 7.53
C TRP A 94 -1.18 9.77 8.25
N GLU A 95 -1.54 10.63 9.21
CA GLU A 95 -2.79 10.51 9.99
C GLU A 95 -4.03 10.98 9.20
N GLY A 96 -3.83 11.61 8.03
CA GLY A 96 -4.94 12.03 7.16
C GLY A 96 -5.82 13.14 7.74
N TRP A 97 -5.39 13.81 8.81
CA TRP A 97 -6.11 14.91 9.45
C TRP A 97 -5.22 16.15 9.58
N SER A 98 -5.80 17.32 9.39
CA SER A 98 -5.19 18.61 9.65
C SER A 98 -6.03 19.44 10.61
N SER A 99 -5.37 20.26 11.41
CA SER A 99 -6.07 21.24 12.25
C SER A 99 -6.76 22.29 11.38
N HIS A 100 -7.84 22.89 11.87
CA HIS A 100 -8.49 23.99 11.15
C HIS A 100 -7.55 25.18 10.94
N GLU A 101 -6.64 25.41 11.88
CA GLU A 101 -5.67 26.51 11.85
C GLU A 101 -4.62 26.31 10.75
N ASP A 102 -4.24 25.06 10.49
CA ASP A 102 -3.21 24.70 9.50
C ASP A 102 -3.78 24.36 8.12
N TYR A 103 -5.11 24.17 8.00
CA TYR A 103 -5.77 23.71 6.78
C TYR A 103 -5.38 24.55 5.55
N ASP A 104 -5.56 25.86 5.60
CA ASP A 104 -5.26 26.76 4.48
C ASP A 104 -3.77 26.73 4.07
N ALA A 105 -2.88 26.57 5.04
CA ALA A 105 -1.44 26.50 4.80
C ALA A 105 -1.07 25.15 4.16
N LEU A 106 -1.63 24.05 4.66
CA LEU A 106 -1.38 22.71 4.15
C LEU A 106 -1.97 22.49 2.76
N THR A 107 -3.16 23.01 2.45
CA THR A 107 -3.74 22.95 1.10
C THR A 107 -2.87 23.69 0.08
N LYS A 108 -2.35 24.87 0.43
CA LYS A 108 -1.40 25.60 -0.44
C LYS A 108 -0.10 24.81 -0.64
N LYS A 109 0.42 24.22 0.43
CA LYS A 109 1.62 23.38 0.38
C LYS A 109 1.40 22.14 -0.49
N LEU A 110 0.24 21.50 -0.39
CA LEU A 110 -0.14 20.36 -1.23
C LEU A 110 -0.18 20.72 -2.72
N ALA A 111 -0.76 21.87 -3.07
CA ALA A 111 -0.74 22.35 -4.44
C ALA A 111 0.70 22.56 -4.96
N MET A 112 1.58 23.16 -4.14
CA MET A 112 2.99 23.34 -4.51
C MET A 112 3.74 22.01 -4.68
N VAL A 113 3.55 21.06 -3.76
CA VAL A 113 4.19 19.73 -3.84
C VAL A 113 3.68 18.96 -5.05
N LYS A 114 2.38 19.05 -5.37
CA LYS A 114 1.82 18.44 -6.59
C LYS A 114 2.49 18.99 -7.85
N GLU A 115 2.62 20.30 -7.97
CA GLU A 115 3.28 20.90 -9.14
C GLU A 115 4.75 20.45 -9.27
N GLN A 116 5.50 20.43 -8.17
CA GLN A 116 6.88 19.94 -8.15
C GLN A 116 6.98 18.46 -8.54
N PHE A 117 6.06 17.63 -8.06
CA PHE A 117 5.97 16.22 -8.44
C PHE A 117 5.71 16.07 -9.94
N LEU A 118 4.74 16.82 -10.49
CA LEU A 118 4.41 16.76 -11.92
C LEU A 118 5.57 17.24 -12.80
N GLU A 119 6.28 18.30 -12.40
CA GLU A 119 7.47 18.80 -13.10
C GLU A 119 8.60 17.77 -13.14
N TYR A 120 8.76 16.98 -12.07
CA TYR A 120 9.78 15.94 -11.99
C TYR A 120 9.39 14.66 -12.74
N MET A 121 8.12 14.27 -12.65
CA MET A 121 7.64 12.95 -13.11
C MET A 121 7.11 12.94 -14.55
N ALA A 122 6.70 14.09 -15.10
CA ALA A 122 6.15 14.16 -16.45
C ALA A 122 7.13 14.83 -17.42
N SER A 123 7.51 14.11 -18.47
CA SER A 123 8.33 14.67 -19.56
C SER A 123 7.48 15.32 -20.66
N ASN A 124 6.16 15.10 -20.64
CA ASN A 124 5.23 15.62 -21.64
C ASN A 124 3.81 15.78 -21.07
N GLU A 125 2.97 16.46 -21.84
CA GLU A 125 1.58 16.77 -21.44
C GLU A 125 0.71 15.52 -21.24
N THR A 126 0.97 14.44 -21.98
CA THR A 126 0.22 13.19 -21.83
C THR A 126 0.53 12.52 -20.49
N GLU A 127 1.82 12.43 -20.13
CA GLU A 127 2.26 11.93 -18.83
C GLU A 127 1.77 12.82 -17.69
N ARG A 128 1.81 14.14 -17.89
CA ARG A 128 1.32 15.08 -16.89
C ARG A 128 -0.16 14.82 -16.56
N LYS A 129 -1.00 14.68 -17.58
CA LYS A 129 -2.42 14.34 -17.39
C LYS A 129 -2.61 12.98 -16.72
N ALA A 130 -1.84 11.97 -17.11
CA ALA A 130 -1.91 10.66 -16.47
C ALA A 130 -1.58 10.74 -14.96
N TRP A 131 -0.55 11.52 -14.59
CA TRP A 131 -0.21 11.75 -13.19
C TRP A 131 -1.26 12.59 -12.44
N GLU A 132 -1.85 13.59 -13.09
CA GLU A 132 -2.94 14.38 -12.53
C GLU A 132 -4.18 13.52 -12.26
N GLU A 133 -4.51 12.60 -13.15
CA GLU A 133 -5.60 11.63 -12.98
C GLU A 133 -5.29 10.61 -11.87
N ALA A 134 -4.04 10.15 -11.77
CA ALA A 134 -3.60 9.23 -10.73
C ALA A 134 -3.39 9.89 -9.36
N TRP A 135 -3.48 11.22 -9.26
CA TRP A 135 -3.20 11.96 -8.04
C TRP A 135 -4.18 11.59 -6.90
N PRO A 136 -3.69 11.06 -5.76
CA PRO A 136 -4.55 10.50 -4.72
C PRO A 136 -5.07 11.53 -3.70
N PHE A 137 -4.49 12.74 -3.64
CA PHE A 137 -4.85 13.77 -2.66
C PHE A 137 -5.80 14.78 -3.30
N ARG A 138 -7.10 14.48 -3.27
CA ARG A 138 -8.14 15.32 -3.86
C ARG A 138 -9.03 15.95 -2.78
N ASP A 139 -9.60 17.11 -3.10
CA ASP A 139 -10.43 17.91 -2.19
C ASP A 139 -11.95 17.63 -2.37
N ASP A 140 -12.34 16.61 -3.15
CA ASP A 140 -13.73 16.29 -3.51
C ASP A 140 -14.44 15.26 -2.58
#